data_AF-A0A918VVZ9-F1
#
_entry.id   AF-A0A918VVZ9-F1
#
_cell.length_a   1.000
_cell.length_b   1.000
_cell.length_c   1.000
_cell.angle_alpha   90.00
_cell.angle_beta   90.00
_cell.angle_gamma   90.00
#
_symmetry.space_group_name_H-M   'P 1'
#
loop_
_entity.id
_entity.type
_entity.pdbx_description
1 polymer ?
#
loop_
_entity_poly.entity_id
_entity_poly.type
_entity_poly.pdbx_seq_one_letter_code
_entity_poly.pdbx_strand_id
1 'polypeptide(L)'
;MGLTAPTFRIALVLLSIAGPNGGFSIDKPRMERLTGIRMDNARRHLERVRTATFDYGDEAAPVFSDLDYTAGVQKRLAGIISGRLSPQMVEAISNPIWAGKRIGVDFEEMKKLSTLPGLLLWLRLAVERSDGKDEFRLRLKPEDAAEMFGQYLSRATVRKKDRDGDEYMWTALSRIYSIMIEPAVKDLWNALDEHVVDATPVTPPGGGKGKAWHYVDLKFARVQRQMSIRELAQSVRDHEEYQRTKFDNPDL
;
A
#
# COMPACT_ATOMS: atom_id res chain seq x y z
N MET A 1 -17.18 -3.39 8.67
CA MET A 1 -16.08 -3.09 9.62
C MET A 1 -14.77 -3.16 8.87
N GLY A 2 -13.90 -2.16 8.97
CA GLY A 2 -12.62 -2.16 8.26
C GLY A 2 -11.59 -3.13 8.84
N LEU A 3 -10.69 -3.63 7.99
CA LEU A 3 -9.54 -4.44 8.39
C LEU A 3 -8.52 -3.60 9.16
N THR A 4 -7.82 -4.24 10.10
CA THR A 4 -6.60 -3.68 10.71
C THR A 4 -5.38 -3.91 9.83
N ALA A 5 -4.28 -3.17 10.02
CA ALA A 5 -3.05 -3.38 9.24
C ALA A 5 -2.57 -4.85 9.20
N PRO A 6 -2.57 -5.60 10.32
CA PRO A 6 -2.23 -7.03 10.29
C PRO A 6 -3.18 -7.86 9.43
N THR A 7 -4.49 -7.71 9.63
CA THR A 7 -5.50 -8.49 8.88
C THR A 7 -5.56 -8.06 7.41
N PHE A 8 -5.22 -6.81 7.10
CA PHE A 8 -5.12 -6.32 5.73
C PHE A 8 -3.95 -6.97 4.99
N ARG A 9 -2.78 -7.08 5.62
CA ARG A 9 -1.64 -7.84 5.06
C ARG A 9 -1.98 -9.30 4.80
N ILE A 10 -2.70 -9.95 5.72
CA ILE A 10 -3.19 -11.32 5.52
C ILE A 10 -4.11 -11.38 4.30
N ALA A 11 -5.08 -10.48 4.19
CA ALA A 11 -5.98 -10.43 3.04
C ALA A 11 -5.23 -10.22 1.72
N LEU A 12 -4.26 -9.29 1.67
CA LEU A 12 -3.42 -9.05 0.49
C LEU A 12 -2.62 -10.28 0.08
N VAL A 13 -1.98 -10.97 1.03
CA VAL A 13 -1.26 -12.21 0.73
C VAL A 13 -2.21 -13.24 0.14
N LEU A 14 -3.37 -13.47 0.75
CA LEU A 14 -4.35 -14.44 0.24
C LEU A 14 -4.85 -14.09 -1.17
N LEU A 15 -5.12 -12.81 -1.43
CA LEU A 15 -5.50 -12.32 -2.76
C LEU A 15 -4.40 -12.54 -3.79
N SER A 16 -3.14 -12.27 -3.42
CA SER A 16 -1.99 -12.36 -4.33
C SER A 16 -1.60 -13.79 -4.71
N ILE A 17 -1.89 -14.78 -3.87
CA ILE A 17 -1.57 -16.20 -4.12
C ILE A 17 -2.75 -16.97 -4.71
N ALA A 18 -3.94 -16.36 -4.77
CA ALA A 18 -5.11 -16.99 -5.33
C ALA A 18 -4.87 -17.32 -6.82
N GLY A 19 -5.21 -18.55 -7.20
CA GLY A 19 -5.16 -18.97 -8.59
C GLY A 19 -6.25 -18.28 -9.43
N PRO A 20 -6.28 -18.51 -10.76
CA PRO A 20 -7.27 -17.92 -11.67
C PRO A 20 -8.73 -18.20 -11.26
N ASN A 21 -8.98 -19.34 -10.61
CA ASN A 21 -10.31 -19.73 -10.14
C ASN A 21 -10.62 -19.22 -8.71
N GLY A 22 -9.79 -18.33 -8.17
CA GLY A 22 -9.92 -17.77 -6.82
C GLY A 22 -9.49 -18.68 -5.67
N GLY A 23 -9.13 -19.95 -5.92
CA GLY A 23 -8.69 -20.87 -4.87
C GLY A 23 -7.26 -20.60 -4.39
N PHE A 24 -7.01 -20.77 -3.09
CA PHE A 24 -5.67 -20.67 -2.49
C PHE A 24 -5.45 -21.68 -1.37
N SER A 25 -4.18 -22.01 -1.14
CA SER A 25 -3.72 -22.81 0.01
C SER A 25 -2.30 -22.40 0.38
N ILE A 26 -2.06 -22.15 1.67
CA ILE A 26 -0.76 -21.71 2.18
C ILE A 26 -0.53 -22.26 3.58
N ASP A 27 0.67 -22.76 3.84
CA ASP A 27 1.07 -23.19 5.17
C ASP A 27 1.25 -21.98 6.11
N LYS A 28 0.92 -22.17 7.40
CA LYS A 28 1.03 -21.14 8.43
C LYS A 28 2.43 -20.51 8.47
N PRO A 29 3.56 -21.26 8.52
CA PRO A 29 4.89 -20.64 8.52
C PRO A 29 5.16 -19.72 7.33
N ARG A 30 4.72 -20.10 6.12
CA ARG A 30 4.84 -19.25 4.94
C ARG A 30 3.95 -18.01 5.03
N MET A 31 2.72 -18.13 5.52
CA MET A 31 1.85 -16.97 5.77
C MET A 31 2.49 -16.00 6.77
N GLU A 32 3.02 -16.50 7.88
CA GLU A 32 3.72 -15.68 8.89
C GLU A 32 4.95 -14.99 8.29
N ARG A 33 5.72 -15.71 7.44
CA ARG A 33 6.86 -15.15 6.73
C ARG A 33 6.49 -14.07 5.72
N LEU A 34 5.38 -14.21 4.99
CA LEU A 34 4.94 -13.23 3.99
C LEU A 34 4.28 -12.00 4.61
N THR A 35 3.57 -12.18 5.74
CA THR A 35 2.83 -11.09 6.39
C THR A 35 3.63 -10.40 7.50
N GLY A 36 4.64 -11.07 8.05
CA GLY A 36 5.39 -10.61 9.23
C GLY A 36 4.59 -10.70 10.53
N ILE A 37 3.50 -11.48 10.54
CA ILE A 37 2.57 -11.59 11.68
C ILE A 37 2.67 -13.00 12.23
N ARG A 38 2.87 -13.13 13.54
CA ARG A 38 2.70 -14.42 14.22
C ARG A 38 1.23 -14.76 14.34
N MET A 39 0.85 -15.94 13.88
CA MET A 39 -0.53 -16.43 13.87
C MET A 39 -0.76 -17.45 14.98
N ASP A 40 -0.37 -17.10 16.21
CA ASP A 40 -0.59 -17.94 17.40
C ASP A 40 -2.09 -18.20 17.62
N ASN A 41 -2.93 -17.19 17.35
CA ASN A 41 -4.38 -17.32 17.26
C ASN A 41 -4.87 -17.09 15.82
N ALA A 42 -4.50 -18.00 14.91
CA ALA A 42 -4.83 -17.93 13.49
C ALA A 42 -6.33 -17.69 13.24
N ARG A 43 -7.21 -18.39 13.98
CA ARG A 43 -8.67 -18.25 13.83
C ARG A 43 -9.15 -16.82 14.05
N ARG A 44 -8.66 -16.13 15.08
CA ARG A 44 -9.04 -14.73 15.36
C ARG A 44 -8.63 -13.77 14.25
N HIS A 45 -7.42 -13.95 13.70
CA HIS A 45 -6.95 -13.11 12.60
C HIS A 45 -7.76 -13.37 11.33
N LEU A 46 -8.03 -14.64 11.02
CA LEU A 46 -8.75 -15.04 9.83
C LEU A 46 -10.23 -14.69 9.88
N GLU A 47 -10.88 -14.68 11.05
CA GLU A 47 -12.30 -14.32 11.16
C GLU A 47 -12.57 -12.90 10.65
N ARG A 48 -11.70 -11.94 10.99
CA ARG A 48 -11.82 -10.56 10.47
C ARG A 48 -11.62 -10.47 8.97
N VAL A 49 -10.75 -11.31 8.42
CA VAL A 49 -10.48 -11.37 6.97
C VAL A 49 -11.63 -12.05 6.25
N ARG A 50 -12.22 -13.10 6.84
CA ARG A 50 -13.36 -13.86 6.32
C ARG A 50 -14.57 -12.95 6.11
N THR A 51 -14.84 -12.05 7.05
CA THR A 51 -15.96 -11.09 6.96
C THR A 51 -15.62 -9.82 6.17
N ALA A 52 -14.48 -9.78 5.48
CA ALA A 52 -14.09 -8.61 4.69
C ALA A 52 -15.02 -8.46 3.49
N THR A 53 -15.46 -7.24 3.26
CA THR A 53 -16.27 -6.85 2.09
C THR A 53 -15.55 -5.78 1.29
N PHE A 54 -15.91 -5.65 0.03
CA PHE A 54 -15.47 -4.60 -0.88
C PHE A 54 -16.66 -4.06 -1.66
N ASP A 55 -16.53 -2.84 -2.18
CA ASP A 55 -17.57 -2.21 -2.98
C ASP A 55 -17.54 -2.83 -4.40
N TYR A 56 -18.68 -3.36 -4.85
CA TYR A 56 -18.85 -4.02 -6.13
C TYR A 56 -20.13 -3.52 -6.82
N GLY A 57 -19.98 -2.58 -7.75
CA GLY A 57 -21.11 -1.83 -8.28
C GLY A 57 -21.75 -0.98 -7.18
N ASP A 58 -23.07 -1.10 -6.99
CA ASP A 58 -23.83 -0.37 -5.98
C ASP A 58 -23.97 -1.12 -4.64
N GLU A 59 -23.35 -2.31 -4.50
CA GLU A 59 -23.49 -3.17 -3.33
C GLU A 59 -22.14 -3.55 -2.71
N ALA A 60 -22.17 -3.92 -1.43
CA ALA A 60 -21.00 -4.50 -0.74
C ALA A 60 -20.98 -6.01 -0.96
N ALA A 61 -19.92 -6.54 -1.59
CA ALA A 61 -19.72 -7.96 -1.82
C ALA A 61 -18.66 -8.54 -0.86
N PRO A 62 -18.76 -9.81 -0.46
CA PRO A 62 -17.70 -10.47 0.32
C PRO A 62 -16.44 -10.63 -0.54
N VAL A 63 -15.27 -10.51 0.07
CA VAL A 63 -13.98 -10.76 -0.62
C VAL A 63 -13.73 -12.26 -0.77
N PHE A 64 -14.10 -13.05 0.24
CA PHE A 64 -13.88 -14.49 0.31
C PHE A 64 -15.22 -15.23 0.38
N SER A 65 -15.40 -16.28 -0.41
CA SER A 65 -16.56 -17.19 -0.27
C SER A 65 -16.33 -18.21 0.84
N ASP A 66 -15.09 -18.66 1.01
CA ASP A 66 -14.66 -19.49 2.11
C ASP A 66 -13.22 -19.12 2.53
N LEU A 67 -12.93 -19.33 3.82
CA LEU A 67 -11.61 -19.14 4.40
C LEU A 67 -11.53 -19.97 5.66
N ASP A 68 -10.68 -20.99 5.69
CA ASP A 68 -10.55 -21.91 6.81
C ASP A 68 -9.10 -22.09 7.25
N TYR A 69 -8.95 -22.56 8.50
CA TYR A 69 -7.68 -22.92 9.10
C TYR A 69 -7.73 -24.32 9.68
N THR A 70 -7.00 -25.22 9.05
CA THR A 70 -6.73 -26.57 9.56
C THR A 70 -5.50 -26.53 10.44
N ALA A 71 -5.68 -26.81 11.73
CA ALA A 71 -4.58 -26.85 12.68
C ALA A 71 -3.57 -27.95 12.31
N GLY A 72 -2.29 -27.63 12.45
CA GLY A 72 -1.21 -28.58 12.22
C GLY A 72 -1.10 -29.60 13.35
N VAL A 73 -0.38 -30.70 13.10
CA VAL A 73 -0.02 -31.68 14.13
C VAL A 73 1.36 -31.33 14.66
N GLN A 74 1.48 -31.18 15.99
CA GLN A 74 2.72 -30.78 16.65
C GLN A 74 3.91 -31.66 16.19
N LYS A 75 4.99 -31.00 15.74
CA LYS A 75 6.23 -31.64 15.22
C LYS A 75 6.04 -32.54 13.99
N ARG A 76 4.91 -32.50 13.28
CA ARG A 76 4.66 -33.33 12.08
C ARG A 76 4.16 -32.56 10.88
N LEU A 77 3.15 -31.71 11.05
CA LEU A 77 2.50 -30.98 9.96
C LEU A 77 2.27 -29.53 10.37
N ALA A 78 2.64 -28.59 9.49
CA ALA A 78 2.24 -27.20 9.65
C ALA A 78 0.72 -27.05 9.50
N GLY A 79 0.12 -26.08 10.20
CA GLY A 79 -1.27 -25.72 9.95
C GLY A 79 -1.42 -25.11 8.55
N ILE A 80 -2.59 -25.29 7.94
CA ILE A 80 -2.86 -24.86 6.56
C ILE A 80 -4.01 -23.85 6.59
N ILE A 81 -3.83 -22.76 5.86
CA ILE A 81 -4.86 -21.76 5.58
C ILE A 81 -5.28 -21.97 4.14
N SER A 82 -6.57 -22.24 3.92
CA SER A 82 -7.10 -22.52 2.59
C SER A 82 -8.44 -21.86 2.40
N GLY A 83 -8.78 -21.57 1.16
CA GLY A 83 -10.08 -21.03 0.82
C GLY A 83 -10.18 -20.57 -0.62
N ARG A 84 -11.13 -19.69 -0.85
CA ARG A 84 -11.55 -19.24 -2.17
C ARG A 84 -12.07 -17.81 -2.10
N LEU A 85 -11.65 -17.02 -3.07
CA LEU A 85 -12.20 -15.70 -3.33
C LEU A 85 -13.67 -15.83 -3.75
N SER A 86 -14.48 -14.82 -3.43
CA SER A 86 -15.85 -14.77 -3.92
C SER A 86 -15.86 -14.66 -5.46
N PRO A 87 -16.93 -15.12 -6.13
CA PRO A 87 -17.08 -14.95 -7.58
C PRO A 87 -16.91 -13.49 -8.02
N GLN A 88 -17.45 -12.55 -7.26
CA GLN A 88 -17.34 -11.11 -7.51
C GLN A 88 -15.89 -10.63 -7.42
N MET A 89 -15.12 -11.14 -6.46
CA MET A 89 -13.71 -10.77 -6.34
C MET A 89 -12.86 -11.37 -7.46
N VAL A 90 -13.14 -12.61 -7.87
CA VAL A 90 -12.48 -13.23 -9.03
C VAL A 90 -12.76 -12.43 -10.30
N GLU A 91 -14.01 -12.02 -10.50
CA GLU A 91 -14.42 -11.17 -11.61
C GLU A 91 -13.71 -9.81 -11.57
N ALA A 92 -13.71 -9.13 -10.42
CA ALA A 92 -13.07 -7.83 -10.24
C ALA A 92 -11.55 -7.86 -10.50
N ILE A 93 -10.86 -8.95 -10.15
CA ILE A 93 -9.42 -9.12 -10.42
C ILE A 93 -9.16 -9.48 -11.89
N SER A 94 -10.04 -10.29 -12.50
CA SER A 94 -9.86 -10.79 -13.88
C SER A 94 -10.23 -9.75 -14.92
N ASN A 95 -11.29 -8.99 -14.65
CA ASN A 95 -11.84 -7.93 -15.50
C ASN A 95 -11.91 -6.64 -14.68
N PRO A 96 -10.77 -5.99 -14.41
CA PRO A 96 -10.80 -4.75 -13.65
C PRO A 96 -11.61 -3.71 -14.44
N ILE A 97 -12.64 -3.17 -13.79
CA ILE A 97 -13.55 -2.14 -14.35
C ILE A 97 -12.78 -0.85 -14.69
N TRP A 98 -11.69 -0.63 -13.96
CA TRP A 98 -10.67 0.37 -14.20
C TRP A 98 -9.59 -0.25 -15.08
N ALA A 99 -8.99 0.50 -16.00
CA ALA A 99 -7.87 0.07 -16.85
C ALA A 99 -6.59 -0.22 -16.03
N GLY A 100 -6.72 -1.13 -15.06
CA GLY A 100 -5.87 -1.27 -13.90
C GLY A 100 -4.62 -2.04 -14.24
N LYS A 101 -3.48 -1.47 -13.88
CA LYS A 101 -2.20 -2.16 -13.92
C LYS A 101 -2.20 -3.23 -12.85
N ARG A 102 -1.67 -4.41 -13.19
CA ARG A 102 -1.40 -5.43 -12.18
C ARG A 102 -0.30 -4.92 -11.26
N ILE A 103 -0.63 -4.74 -9.99
CA ILE A 103 0.32 -4.33 -8.97
C ILE A 103 1.04 -5.58 -8.46
N GLY A 104 2.36 -5.63 -8.63
CA GLY A 104 3.18 -6.61 -7.92
C GLY A 104 3.25 -6.26 -6.44
N VAL A 105 2.87 -7.21 -5.57
CA VAL A 105 2.98 -7.03 -4.12
C VAL A 105 4.39 -7.40 -3.67
N ASP A 106 5.22 -6.41 -3.32
CA ASP A 106 6.48 -6.66 -2.64
C ASP A 106 6.20 -6.95 -1.15
N PHE A 107 6.26 -8.24 -0.79
CA PHE A 107 6.00 -8.66 0.58
C PHE A 107 7.03 -8.16 1.58
N GLU A 108 8.30 -7.94 1.17
CA GLU A 108 9.34 -7.47 2.09
C GLU A 108 9.10 -6.00 2.46
N GLU A 109 8.73 -5.16 1.50
CA GLU A 109 8.28 -3.78 1.78
C GLU A 109 7.00 -3.78 2.62
N MET A 110 5.99 -4.57 2.21
CA MET A 110 4.69 -4.63 2.89
C MET A 110 4.80 -5.04 4.36
N LYS A 111 5.73 -5.95 4.69
CA LYS A 111 5.95 -6.42 6.07
C LYS A 111 6.44 -5.34 7.03
N LYS A 112 7.21 -4.37 6.51
CA LYS A 112 7.76 -3.26 7.28
C LYS A 112 6.69 -2.21 7.61
N LEU A 113 5.62 -2.14 6.84
CA LEU A 113 4.52 -1.19 7.05
C LEU A 113 3.69 -1.58 8.28
N SER A 114 3.62 -0.66 9.23
CA SER A 114 3.00 -0.88 10.54
C SER A 114 1.56 -0.36 10.61
N THR A 115 1.20 0.57 9.72
CA THR A 115 -0.08 1.27 9.73
C THR A 115 -0.91 0.94 8.50
N LEU A 116 -2.23 1.01 8.67
CA LEU A 116 -3.14 0.80 7.54
C LEU A 116 -3.10 1.96 6.54
N PRO A 117 -3.05 3.26 6.96
CA PRO A 117 -2.81 4.35 6.02
C PRO A 117 -1.52 4.16 5.22
N GLY A 118 -0.43 3.68 5.84
CA GLY A 118 0.83 3.34 5.17
C GLY A 118 0.65 2.27 4.11
N LEU A 119 -0.05 1.16 4.42
CA LEU A 119 -0.36 0.09 3.45
C LEU A 119 -1.21 0.58 2.26
N LEU A 120 -2.23 1.41 2.51
CA LEU A 120 -3.09 1.95 1.46
C LEU A 120 -2.35 2.93 0.56
N LEU A 121 -1.54 3.82 1.15
CA LEU A 121 -0.71 4.75 0.39
C LEU A 121 0.36 4.00 -0.41
N TRP A 122 0.98 2.97 0.16
CA TRP A 122 1.93 2.09 -0.54
C TRP A 122 1.31 1.44 -1.77
N LEU A 123 0.10 0.88 -1.66
CA LEU A 123 -0.62 0.31 -2.81
C LEU A 123 -0.87 1.36 -3.89
N ARG A 124 -1.30 2.57 -3.51
CA ARG A 124 -1.53 3.67 -4.47
C ARG A 124 -0.26 4.06 -5.20
N LEU A 125 0.87 4.14 -4.50
CA LEU A 125 2.18 4.45 -5.08
C LEU A 125 2.71 3.30 -5.94
N ALA A 126 2.42 2.05 -5.58
CA ALA A 126 2.84 0.88 -6.35
C ALA A 126 2.20 0.84 -7.75
N VAL A 127 0.97 1.37 -7.91
CA VAL A 127 0.35 1.57 -9.24
C VAL A 127 1.22 2.45 -10.13
N GLU A 128 1.76 3.55 -9.59
CA GLU A 128 2.60 4.48 -10.36
C GLU A 128 4.01 3.92 -10.60
N ARG A 129 4.58 3.21 -9.62
CA ARG A 129 5.88 2.53 -9.77
C ARG A 129 5.86 1.47 -10.88
N SER A 130 4.72 0.84 -11.12
CA SER A 130 4.58 -0.18 -12.17
C SER A 130 4.85 0.36 -13.59
N ASP A 131 4.87 1.69 -13.79
CA ASP A 131 5.31 2.32 -15.04
C ASP A 131 6.83 2.42 -15.21
N GLY A 132 7.62 1.84 -14.29
CA GLY A 132 9.08 1.89 -14.33
C GLY A 132 9.66 3.27 -13.99
N LYS A 133 8.87 4.16 -13.37
CA LYS A 133 9.33 5.49 -12.94
C LYS A 133 9.99 5.41 -11.56
N ASP A 134 11.26 5.75 -11.50
CA ASP A 134 12.02 5.88 -10.24
C ASP A 134 11.68 7.16 -9.46
N GLU A 135 11.06 8.15 -10.12
CA GLU A 135 10.57 9.39 -9.51
C GLU A 135 9.23 9.82 -10.14
N PHE A 136 8.28 10.22 -9.30
CA PHE A 136 7.02 10.80 -9.73
C PHE A 136 6.39 11.70 -8.66
N ARG A 137 5.42 12.52 -9.09
CA ARG A 137 4.60 13.36 -8.21
C ARG A 137 3.13 13.05 -8.45
N LEU A 138 2.37 12.89 -7.37
CA LEU A 138 0.92 12.74 -7.39
C LEU A 138 0.27 13.92 -6.70
N ARG A 139 -0.74 14.49 -7.36
CA ARG A 139 -1.62 15.48 -6.74
C ARG A 139 -2.84 14.75 -6.20
N LEU A 140 -2.92 14.60 -4.88
CA LEU A 140 -4.10 14.06 -4.23
C LEU A 140 -5.10 15.18 -3.98
N LYS A 141 -6.21 15.15 -4.71
CA LYS A 141 -7.39 15.94 -4.41
C LYS A 141 -8.20 15.26 -3.29
N PRO A 142 -9.18 15.97 -2.68
CA PRO A 142 -10.07 15.38 -1.68
C PRO A 142 -10.75 14.09 -2.15
N GLU A 143 -11.15 14.02 -3.42
CA GLU A 143 -11.83 12.88 -4.01
C GLU A 143 -10.89 11.67 -4.14
N ASP A 144 -9.67 11.88 -4.61
CA ASP A 144 -8.65 10.83 -4.71
C ASP A 144 -8.29 10.25 -3.33
N ALA A 145 -8.16 11.14 -2.34
CA ALA A 145 -7.90 10.73 -0.96
C ALA A 145 -9.10 9.97 -0.38
N ALA A 146 -10.31 10.32 -0.77
CA ALA A 146 -11.52 9.63 -0.34
C ALA A 146 -11.64 8.23 -0.96
N GLU A 147 -11.32 8.09 -2.25
CA GLU A 147 -11.26 6.80 -2.93
C GLU A 147 -10.18 5.90 -2.32
N MET A 148 -8.98 6.44 -2.09
CA MET A 148 -7.85 5.67 -1.53
C MET A 148 -8.09 5.18 -0.10
N PHE A 149 -8.66 6.02 0.77
CA PHE A 149 -8.85 5.67 2.18
C PHE A 149 -10.26 5.11 2.49
N GLY A 150 -11.23 5.28 1.59
CA GLY A 150 -12.59 4.73 1.66
C GLY A 150 -13.21 4.84 3.06
N GLN A 151 -13.70 3.71 3.58
CA GLN A 151 -14.32 3.60 4.91
C GLN A 151 -13.44 4.08 6.08
N TYR A 152 -12.12 4.15 5.91
CA TYR A 152 -11.19 4.56 6.98
C TYR A 152 -11.18 6.09 7.17
N LEU A 153 -11.73 6.86 6.24
CA LEU A 153 -11.94 8.30 6.39
C LEU A 153 -12.83 8.68 7.57
N SER A 154 -13.68 7.78 8.04
CA SER A 154 -14.57 7.99 9.20
C SER A 154 -13.82 8.50 10.44
N ARG A 155 -12.52 8.20 10.57
CA ARG A 155 -11.65 8.71 11.65
C ARG A 155 -11.29 10.18 11.51
N ALA A 156 -11.27 10.69 10.29
CA ALA A 156 -11.00 12.09 9.96
C ALA A 156 -12.28 12.94 9.83
N THR A 157 -13.44 12.29 9.75
CA THR A 157 -14.74 12.96 9.65
C THR A 157 -15.11 13.66 10.95
N VAL A 158 -15.48 14.94 10.82
CA VAL A 158 -16.05 15.74 11.91
C VAL A 158 -17.55 15.59 11.88
N ARG A 159 -18.13 15.24 13.03
CA ARG A 159 -19.57 15.30 13.26
C ARG A 159 -19.89 16.56 14.07
N LYS A 160 -20.79 17.38 13.57
CA LYS A 160 -21.27 18.55 14.31
C LYS A 160 -22.79 18.61 14.22
N LYS A 161 -23.43 18.96 15.33
CA LYS A 161 -24.83 19.36 15.35
C LYS A 161 -24.91 20.85 15.08
N ASP A 162 -25.85 21.24 14.23
CA ASP A 162 -26.21 22.64 14.10
C ASP A 162 -27.12 23.10 15.25
N ARG A 163 -27.67 24.32 15.11
CA ARG A 163 -28.54 24.93 16.12
C ARG A 163 -29.93 24.28 16.18
N ASP A 164 -30.34 23.65 15.09
CA ASP A 164 -31.66 23.02 14.92
C ASP A 164 -31.64 21.53 15.29
N GLY A 165 -30.45 20.99 15.56
CA GLY A 165 -30.22 19.62 16.03
C GLY A 165 -29.80 18.66 14.92
N ASP A 166 -29.70 19.13 13.68
CA ASP A 166 -29.30 18.33 12.54
C ASP A 166 -27.80 18.04 12.58
N GLU A 167 -27.45 16.77 12.38
CA GLU A 167 -26.06 16.32 12.30
C GLU A 167 -25.54 16.45 10.88
N TYR A 168 -24.49 17.25 10.68
CA TYR A 168 -23.72 17.24 9.46
C TYR A 168 -22.35 16.58 9.67
N MET A 169 -21.96 15.78 8.69
CA MET A 169 -20.67 15.09 8.65
C MET A 169 -19.85 15.67 7.50
N TRP A 170 -18.61 16.06 7.79
CA TRP A 170 -17.70 16.54 6.76
C TRP A 170 -16.26 16.13 7.08
N THR A 171 -15.46 15.93 6.04
CA THR A 171 -14.06 15.51 6.17
C THR A 171 -13.16 16.49 5.42
N ALA A 172 -12.46 17.34 6.15
CA ALA A 172 -11.51 18.29 5.55
C ALA A 172 -10.27 17.57 5.03
N LEU A 173 -9.71 18.00 3.89
CA LEU A 173 -8.42 17.49 3.39
C LEU A 173 -7.29 17.65 4.42
N SER A 174 -7.30 18.72 5.22
CA SER A 174 -6.33 18.92 6.30
C SER A 174 -6.43 17.87 7.41
N ARG A 175 -7.63 17.38 7.72
CA ARG A 175 -7.83 16.28 8.67
C ARG A 175 -7.43 14.94 8.05
N ILE A 176 -7.76 14.71 6.78
CA ILE A 176 -7.30 13.52 6.05
C ILE A 176 -5.78 13.46 6.06
N TYR A 177 -5.11 14.60 5.81
CA TYR A 177 -3.66 14.65 5.86
C TYR A 177 -3.11 14.29 7.23
N SER A 178 -3.55 14.99 8.28
CA SER A 178 -3.00 14.82 9.64
C SER A 178 -3.25 13.41 10.21
N ILE A 179 -4.36 12.77 9.84
CA ILE A 179 -4.80 11.49 10.41
C ILE A 179 -4.39 10.30 9.54
N MET A 180 -4.29 10.49 8.23
CA MET A 180 -4.06 9.41 7.26
C MET A 180 -2.76 9.60 6.49
N ILE A 181 -2.60 10.72 5.77
CA ILE A 181 -1.46 10.90 4.84
C ILE A 181 -0.14 11.07 5.58
N GLU A 182 -0.05 11.97 6.54
CA GLU A 182 1.19 12.23 7.29
C GLU A 182 1.67 10.98 8.05
N PRO A 183 0.81 10.24 8.79
CA PRO A 183 1.20 8.95 9.37
C PRO A 183 1.62 7.92 8.31
N ALA A 184 0.95 7.87 7.16
CA ALA A 184 1.31 6.96 6.08
C ALA A 184 2.69 7.28 5.49
N VAL A 185 3.00 8.55 5.26
CA VAL A 185 4.31 9.00 4.76
C VAL A 185 5.41 8.65 5.76
N LYS A 186 5.18 8.88 7.05
CA LYS A 186 6.13 8.51 8.10
C LYS A 186 6.36 6.99 8.14
N ASP A 187 5.31 6.20 8.01
CA ASP A 187 5.41 4.73 7.96
C ASP A 187 6.17 4.26 6.72
N LEU A 188 5.94 4.89 5.56
CA LEU A 188 6.68 4.61 4.31
C LEU A 188 8.15 4.99 4.41
N TRP A 189 8.48 6.13 5.01
CA TRP A 189 9.88 6.53 5.26
C TRP A 189 10.65 5.49 6.08
N ASN A 190 10.00 4.91 7.08
CA ASN A 190 10.63 3.87 7.91
C ASN A 190 10.71 2.51 7.22
N ALA A 191 9.87 2.26 6.21
CA ALA A 191 9.76 0.97 5.53
C ALA A 191 10.59 0.91 4.23
N LEU A 192 10.69 2.02 3.50
CA LEU A 192 11.27 2.10 2.17
C LEU A 192 12.65 2.77 2.22
N ASP A 193 13.65 2.06 2.73
CA ASP A 193 15.01 2.57 2.98
C ASP A 193 15.69 3.20 1.74
N GLU A 194 15.29 2.79 0.53
CA GLU A 194 15.82 3.31 -0.74
C GLU A 194 14.95 4.41 -1.38
N HIS A 195 13.91 4.90 -0.71
CA HIS A 195 12.98 5.87 -1.30
C HIS A 195 12.68 7.04 -0.35
N VAL A 196 12.56 8.22 -0.94
CA VAL A 196 12.02 9.42 -0.30
C VAL A 196 10.55 9.53 -0.68
N VAL A 197 9.68 9.52 0.33
CA VAL A 197 8.26 9.82 0.19
C VAL A 197 7.94 11.10 0.94
N ASP A 198 7.36 12.10 0.31
CA ASP A 198 7.03 13.37 0.98
C ASP A 198 5.61 13.81 0.61
N ALA A 199 4.97 14.56 1.50
CA ALA A 199 3.62 15.07 1.32
C ALA A 199 3.53 16.55 1.71
N THR A 200 3.37 17.42 0.72
CA THR A 200 3.24 18.86 0.93
C THR A 200 1.81 19.33 0.66
N PRO A 201 1.09 19.89 1.65
CA PRO A 201 -0.22 20.47 1.40
C PRO A 201 -0.09 21.76 0.60
N VAL A 202 -0.96 21.95 -0.40
CA VAL A 202 -0.96 23.14 -1.25
C VAL A 202 -2.20 23.98 -1.04
N THR A 203 -1.99 25.24 -0.66
CA THR A 203 -3.01 26.28 -0.60
C THR A 203 -2.97 27.14 -1.88
N PRO A 204 -4.12 27.52 -2.46
CA PRO A 204 -4.14 28.32 -3.68
C PRO A 204 -3.50 29.70 -3.46
N PRO A 205 -2.69 30.21 -4.43
CA PRO A 205 -2.07 31.53 -4.32
C PRO A 205 -3.13 32.64 -4.28
N GLY A 206 -2.94 33.64 -3.41
CA GLY A 206 -3.86 34.79 -3.25
C GLY A 206 -4.96 34.64 -2.17
N GLY A 207 -4.79 33.73 -1.21
CA GLY A 207 -5.79 33.48 -0.17
C GLY A 207 -5.51 34.11 1.19
N GLY A 208 -6.42 34.97 1.67
CA GLY A 208 -6.42 35.49 3.05
C GLY A 208 -6.54 34.40 4.13
N LYS A 209 -6.33 34.80 5.39
CA LYS A 209 -6.27 33.93 6.58
C LYS A 209 -7.42 32.91 6.61
N GLY A 210 -7.09 31.62 6.58
CA GLY A 210 -8.03 30.50 6.82
C GLY A 210 -8.43 29.64 5.63
N LYS A 211 -7.75 29.68 4.46
CA LYS A 211 -8.17 28.89 3.30
C LYS A 211 -7.86 27.39 3.40
N ALA A 212 -8.86 26.60 3.02
CA ALA A 212 -8.80 25.14 2.86
C ALA A 212 -7.75 24.73 1.83
N TRP A 213 -7.08 23.61 2.09
CA TRP A 213 -6.09 23.02 1.18
C TRP A 213 -6.79 22.55 -0.10
N HIS A 214 -6.16 22.80 -1.26
CA HIS A 214 -6.73 22.43 -2.55
C HIS A 214 -6.35 20.99 -2.95
N TYR A 215 -5.10 20.62 -2.71
CA TYR A 215 -4.57 19.27 -2.90
C TYR A 215 -3.36 19.04 -1.98
N VAL A 216 -2.90 17.79 -1.92
CA VAL A 216 -1.62 17.40 -1.32
C VAL A 216 -0.72 16.89 -2.43
N ASP A 217 0.45 17.52 -2.61
CA ASP A 217 1.49 17.01 -3.50
C ASP A 217 2.24 15.89 -2.77
N LEU A 218 2.09 14.67 -3.26
CA LEU A 218 2.91 13.53 -2.87
C LEU A 218 4.09 13.40 -3.83
N LYS A 219 5.31 13.40 -3.28
CA LYS A 219 6.53 13.09 -4.02
C LYS A 219 6.98 11.68 -3.66
N PHE A 220 7.35 10.90 -4.68
CA PHE A 220 8.06 9.65 -4.52
C PHE A 220 9.32 9.71 -5.38
N ALA A 221 10.48 9.42 -4.80
CA ALA A 221 11.74 9.35 -5.53
C ALA A 221 12.65 8.31 -4.91
N ARG A 222 13.38 7.54 -5.73
CA ARG A 222 14.48 6.72 -5.23
C ARG A 222 15.55 7.63 -4.63
N VAL A 223 16.05 7.29 -3.45
CA VAL A 223 17.25 7.90 -2.88
C VAL A 223 18.38 7.65 -3.87
N GLN A 224 18.87 8.70 -4.53
CA GLN A 224 20.13 8.58 -5.25
C GLN A 224 21.16 8.14 -4.22
N ARG A 225 21.69 6.91 -4.35
CA ARG A 225 22.83 6.49 -3.55
C ARG A 225 23.90 7.56 -3.75
N GLN A 226 24.19 8.33 -2.72
CA GLN A 226 25.46 9.03 -2.69
C GLN A 226 26.51 7.93 -2.70
N MET A 227 27.15 7.75 -3.86
CA MET A 227 28.34 6.90 -3.94
C MET A 227 29.26 7.31 -2.80
N SER A 228 29.75 6.35 -2.04
CA SER A 228 30.78 6.65 -1.05
C SER A 228 31.96 7.31 -1.77
N ILE A 229 32.74 8.14 -1.06
CA ILE A 229 33.96 8.76 -1.62
C ILE A 229 34.87 7.70 -2.25
N ARG A 230 34.87 6.48 -1.70
CA ARG A 230 35.62 5.33 -2.22
C ARG A 230 35.06 4.80 -3.55
N GLU A 231 33.73 4.68 -3.68
CA GLU A 231 33.08 4.26 -4.93
C GLU A 231 33.19 5.34 -6.02
N LEU A 232 33.09 6.62 -5.66
CA LEU A 232 33.39 7.76 -6.53
C LEU A 232 34.84 7.71 -7.02
N ALA A 233 35.80 7.50 -6.12
CA ALA A 233 37.21 7.40 -6.47
C ALA A 233 37.57 6.15 -7.30
N GLN A 234 36.77 5.08 -7.21
CA GLN A 234 36.92 3.90 -8.05
C GLN A 234 36.33 4.15 -9.44
N SER A 235 35.12 4.72 -9.51
CA SER A 235 34.49 5.08 -10.78
C SER A 235 35.30 6.07 -11.60
N VAL A 236 35.96 7.05 -10.96
CA VAL A 236 36.87 7.98 -11.64
C VAL A 236 38.09 7.23 -12.21
N ARG A 237 38.68 6.32 -11.43
CA ARG A 237 39.81 5.50 -11.90
C ARG A 237 39.42 4.59 -13.06
N ASP A 238 38.29 3.90 -12.96
CA ASP A 238 37.78 3.03 -14.02
C ASP A 238 37.46 3.84 -15.29
N HIS A 239 36.99 5.09 -15.14
CA HIS A 239 36.73 5.99 -16.27
C HIS A 239 38.03 6.51 -16.91
N GLU A 240 39.03 6.87 -16.12
CA GLU A 240 40.36 7.25 -16.61
C GLU A 240 41.07 6.08 -17.31
N GLU A 241 40.92 4.87 -16.78
CA GLU A 241 41.47 3.64 -17.36
C GLU A 241 40.75 3.26 -18.66
N TYR A 242 39.42 3.40 -18.71
CA TYR A 242 38.64 3.24 -19.95
C TYR A 242 39.02 4.28 -21.02
N GLN A 243 39.22 5.55 -20.64
CA GLN A 243 39.67 6.56 -21.59
C GLN A 243 41.08 6.25 -22.10
N ARG A 244 42.02 5.85 -21.23
CA ARG A 244 43.38 5.48 -21.65
C ARG A 244 43.39 4.29 -22.61
N THR A 245 42.67 3.22 -22.28
CA THR A 245 42.57 2.03 -23.15
C THR A 245 41.91 2.34 -24.51
N LYS A 246 40.94 3.25 -24.54
CA LYS A 246 40.34 3.74 -25.80
C LYS A 246 41.31 4.60 -26.64
N PHE A 247 42.21 5.35 -25.99
CA PHE A 247 43.26 6.11 -26.69
C PHE A 247 44.40 5.22 -27.21
N ASP A 248 44.74 4.15 -26.47
CA ASP A 248 45.81 3.22 -26.83
C ASP A 248 45.38 2.14 -27.84
N ASN A 249 44.07 1.90 -28.01
CA ASN A 249 43.48 1.04 -29.03
C ASN A 249 42.19 1.68 -29.60
N PRO A 250 42.29 2.51 -30.65
CA PRO A 250 41.15 3.27 -31.18
C PRO A 250 40.09 2.43 -31.92
N ASP A 251 40.34 1.12 -32.13
CA ASP A 251 39.42 0.20 -32.80
C ASP A 251 38.55 -0.65 -31.84
N LEU A 252 38.45 -0.26 -30.56
CA LEU A 252 37.48 -0.78 -29.57
C LEU A 252 36.36 0.23 -29.24
#